data_AF-A0A2K9J7U0-F1
#
_entry.id   AF-A0A2K9J7U0-F1
#
_cell.length_a   1.000
_cell.length_b   1.000
_cell.length_c   1.000
_cell.angle_alpha   90.00
_cell.angle_beta   90.00
_cell.angle_gamma   90.00
#
_symmetry.space_group_name_H-M   'P 1'
#
loop_
_entity.id
_entity.type
_entity.pdbx_description
1 polymer ?
#
loop_
_entity_poly.entity_id
_entity_poly.type
_entity_poly.pdbx_seq_one_letter_code
_entity_poly.pdbx_strand_id
1 'polypeptide(L)'
;MQKAGILSETYQKQNIAYWYHPEKVAQDVQTGSYSYIALDGTKVVGVIGGTTGDGWAKIYVFYVDSLYRYLGIDSKLLETLTEQQVVEGGAKEQWV
;
A
#
# COMPACT_ATOMS: atom_id res chain seq x y z
N MET A 1 24.54 -7.28 11.32
CA MET A 1 23.88 -8.54 10.93
C MET A 1 22.84 -8.23 9.87
N GLN A 2 22.94 -8.84 8.68
CA GLN A 2 21.91 -8.72 7.65
C GLN A 2 20.71 -9.56 8.10
N LYS A 3 19.56 -8.92 8.36
CA LYS A 3 18.34 -9.64 8.73
C LYS A 3 17.86 -10.41 7.50
N ALA A 4 17.54 -11.69 7.65
CA ALA A 4 16.96 -12.49 6.58
C ALA A 4 15.68 -11.82 6.05
N GLY A 5 15.49 -11.82 4.73
CA GLY A 5 14.33 -11.20 4.08
C GLY A 5 14.47 -9.70 3.75
N ILE A 6 15.61 -9.06 4.06
CA ILE A 6 15.89 -7.69 3.64
C ILE A 6 16.73 -7.70 2.36
N LEU A 7 16.20 -7.09 1.30
CA LEU A 7 16.89 -6.93 0.01
C LEU A 7 18.14 -6.04 0.16
N SER A 8 19.08 -6.12 -0.79
CA SER A 8 20.28 -5.29 -0.73
C SER A 8 19.92 -3.80 -0.70
N GLU A 9 20.76 -2.99 -0.04
CA GLU A 9 20.55 -1.54 0.04
C GLU A 9 20.51 -0.92 -1.36
N THR A 10 21.37 -1.38 -2.27
CA THR A 10 21.38 -0.96 -3.68
C THR A 10 20.05 -1.24 -4.35
N TYR A 11 19.50 -2.45 -4.20
CA TYR A 11 18.21 -2.80 -4.79
C TYR A 11 17.08 -1.94 -4.22
N GLN A 12 17.04 -1.75 -2.90
CA GLN A 12 16.04 -0.90 -2.25
C GLN A 12 16.10 0.54 -2.79
N LYS A 13 17.29 1.15 -2.88
CA LYS A 13 17.47 2.51 -3.42
C LYS A 13 17.03 2.63 -4.87
N GLN A 14 17.39 1.66 -5.71
CA GLN A 14 16.98 1.63 -7.12
C GLN A 14 15.46 1.49 -7.26
N ASN A 15 14.85 0.60 -6.48
CA ASN A 15 13.41 0.37 -6.49
C ASN A 15 12.64 1.61 -6.01
N ILE A 16 13.13 2.29 -4.97
CA ILE A 16 12.57 3.56 -4.48
C ILE A 16 12.68 4.65 -5.54
N ALA A 17 13.84 4.82 -6.16
CA ALA A 17 14.05 5.83 -7.19
C ALA A 17 13.13 5.64 -8.40
N TYR A 18 12.84 4.38 -8.76
CA TYR A 18 12.01 4.05 -9.92
C TYR A 18 10.51 4.13 -9.62
N TRP A 19 10.04 3.55 -8.51
CA TRP A 19 8.61 3.43 -8.22
C TRP A 19 8.05 4.53 -7.33
N TYR A 20 8.88 5.13 -6.48
CA TYR A 20 8.44 6.00 -5.37
C TYR A 20 9.10 7.39 -5.40
N HIS A 21 9.49 7.89 -6.58
CA HIS A 21 9.96 9.26 -6.69
C HIS A 21 8.79 10.25 -6.44
N PRO A 22 9.04 11.42 -5.83
CA PRO A 22 7.98 12.29 -5.29
C PRO A 22 6.90 12.69 -6.29
N GLU A 23 7.26 12.96 -7.54
CA GLU A 23 6.32 13.36 -8.59
C GLU A 23 5.29 12.27 -8.89
N LYS A 24 5.73 11.01 -9.00
CA LYS A 24 4.86 9.87 -9.25
C LYS A 24 3.97 9.58 -8.05
N VAL A 25 4.53 9.60 -6.84
CA VAL A 25 3.73 9.41 -5.62
C VAL A 25 2.65 10.49 -5.51
N ALA A 26 2.98 11.75 -5.78
CA ALA A 26 2.01 12.83 -5.77
C ALA A 26 0.91 12.62 -6.83
N GLN A 27 1.27 12.17 -8.03
CA GLN A 27 0.31 11.82 -9.08
C GLN A 27 -0.59 10.67 -8.64
N ASP A 28 -0.03 9.59 -8.12
CA ASP A 28 -0.78 8.39 -7.70
C ASP A 28 -1.76 8.68 -6.55
N VAL A 29 -1.39 9.60 -5.64
CA VAL A 29 -2.31 10.11 -4.62
C VAL A 29 -3.44 10.91 -5.26
N GLN A 30 -3.13 11.81 -6.19
CA GLN A 30 -4.14 12.64 -6.87
C GLN A 30 -5.10 11.82 -7.73
N THR A 31 -4.64 10.73 -8.34
CA THR A 31 -5.46 9.82 -9.15
C THR A 31 -6.23 8.80 -8.32
N GLY A 32 -6.06 8.81 -7.00
CA GLY A 32 -6.76 7.89 -6.08
C GLY A 32 -6.20 6.47 -6.06
N SER A 33 -5.01 6.24 -6.63
CA SER A 33 -4.34 4.94 -6.59
C SER A 33 -3.77 4.60 -5.22
N TYR A 34 -3.63 5.61 -4.34
CA TYR A 34 -3.33 5.48 -2.92
C TYR A 34 -4.62 5.80 -2.15
N SER A 35 -5.28 4.78 -1.60
CA SER A 35 -6.67 4.87 -1.18
C SER A 35 -6.82 5.21 0.30
N TYR A 36 -6.03 4.56 1.17
CA TYR A 36 -6.10 4.78 2.62
C TYR A 36 -4.73 4.90 3.26
N ILE A 37 -4.68 5.68 4.34
CA ILE A 37 -3.51 5.82 5.22
C ILE A 37 -3.87 5.41 6.65
N ALA A 38 -2.89 4.89 7.38
CA ALA A 38 -2.97 4.72 8.82
C ALA A 38 -2.22 5.86 9.51
N LEU A 39 -2.87 6.46 10.52
CA LEU A 39 -2.33 7.58 11.28
C LEU A 39 -2.10 7.19 12.74
N ASP A 40 -0.94 7.56 13.27
CA ASP A 40 -0.65 7.65 14.70
C ASP A 40 -0.51 9.14 15.07
N GLY A 41 -1.57 9.72 15.62
CA GLY A 41 -1.71 11.16 15.73
C GLY A 41 -1.69 11.82 14.34
N THR A 42 -0.64 12.61 14.06
CA THR A 42 -0.42 13.24 12.74
C THR A 42 0.59 12.48 11.87
N LYS A 43 1.20 11.40 12.39
CA LYS A 43 2.21 10.63 11.65
C LYS A 43 1.54 9.58 10.79
N VAL A 44 1.85 9.56 9.49
CA VAL A 44 1.49 8.44 8.61
C VAL A 44 2.39 7.25 8.93
N VAL A 45 1.77 6.15 9.32
CA VAL A 45 2.46 4.90 9.73
C VAL A 45 2.15 3.72 8.82
N GLY A 46 1.21 3.89 7.89
CA GLY A 46 0.92 2.90 6.86
C GLY A 46 0.10 3.49 5.72
N VAL A 47 0.10 2.78 4.59
CA VAL A 47 -0.61 3.17 3.38
C VAL A 47 -1.01 1.93 2.59
N ILE A 48 -2.17 1.99 1.96
CA ILE A 48 -2.65 0.96 1.04
C ILE A 48 -3.31 1.60 -0.19
N GLY A 49 -3.16 0.95 -1.34
CA GLY A 49 -3.64 1.47 -2.61
C GLY A 49 -3.72 0.39 -3.69
N GLY A 50 -4.67 0.57 -4.60
CA GLY A 50 -5.03 -0.42 -5.61
C GLY A 50 -5.96 0.13 -6.69
N THR A 51 -6.36 -0.73 -7.62
CA THR A 51 -7.43 -0.43 -8.60
C THR A 51 -8.45 -1.55 -8.61
N THR A 52 -9.64 -1.23 -9.10
CA THR A 52 -10.65 -2.20 -9.52
C THR A 52 -10.78 -2.23 -11.04
N GLY A 53 -11.21 -3.39 -11.56
CA GLY A 53 -11.65 -3.61 -12.92
C GLY A 53 -12.89 -4.52 -12.92
N ASP A 54 -13.28 -5.02 -14.09
CA ASP A 54 -14.48 -5.86 -14.21
C ASP A 54 -14.34 -7.18 -13.45
N GLY A 55 -14.94 -7.25 -12.25
CA GLY A 55 -14.95 -8.42 -11.38
C GLY A 55 -13.64 -8.68 -10.61
N TRP A 56 -12.60 -7.86 -10.77
CA TRP A 56 -11.31 -8.04 -10.09
C TRP A 56 -10.81 -6.74 -9.45
N ALA A 57 -9.96 -6.88 -8.44
CA ALA A 57 -9.18 -5.79 -7.87
C ALA A 57 -7.71 -6.19 -7.69
N LYS A 58 -6.83 -5.19 -7.65
CA LYS A 58 -5.40 -5.38 -7.41
C LYS A 58 -4.90 -4.37 -6.39
N ILE A 59 -4.05 -4.83 -5.48
CA ILE A 59 -3.28 -4.00 -4.56
C ILE A 59 -1.89 -3.82 -5.17
N TYR A 60 -1.38 -2.59 -5.21
CA TYR A 60 -0.01 -2.30 -5.69
C TYR A 60 0.84 -1.61 -4.62
N VAL A 61 0.18 -1.00 -3.65
CA VAL A 61 0.79 -0.25 -2.57
C VAL A 61 0.26 -0.84 -1.28
N PHE A 62 1.14 -1.40 -0.46
CA PHE A 62 0.76 -1.87 0.87
C PHE A 62 1.99 -1.88 1.78
N TYR A 63 2.12 -0.82 2.57
CA TYR A 63 3.29 -0.61 3.42
C TYR A 63 2.88 -0.18 4.82
N VAL A 64 3.53 -0.75 5.83
CA VAL A 64 3.42 -0.33 7.23
C VAL A 64 4.83 -0.15 7.78
N ASP A 65 5.04 0.95 8.50
CA ASP A 65 6.27 1.25 9.24
C ASP A 65 6.63 0.04 10.10
N SER A 66 7.88 -0.41 10.01
CA SER A 66 8.36 -1.62 10.70
C SER A 66 8.15 -1.60 12.21
N LEU A 67 8.10 -0.40 12.82
CA LEU A 67 7.85 -0.22 14.26
C LEU A 67 6.38 -0.45 14.66
N TYR A 68 5.47 -0.47 13.67
CA TYR A 68 4.03 -0.57 13.84
C TYR A 68 3.46 -1.89 13.30
N ARG A 69 4.31 -2.79 12.78
CA ARG A 69 3.89 -4.11 12.30
C ARG A 69 3.39 -4.97 13.46
N TYR A 70 2.50 -5.91 13.14
CA TYR A 70 1.91 -6.86 14.08
C TYR A 70 1.02 -6.22 15.17
N LEU A 71 0.55 -4.99 14.94
CA LEU A 71 -0.44 -4.29 15.77
C LEU A 71 -1.85 -4.29 15.14
N GLY A 72 -2.04 -5.02 14.03
CA GLY A 72 -3.32 -5.09 13.30
C GLY A 72 -3.58 -3.93 12.33
N ILE A 73 -2.62 -3.00 12.17
CA ILE A 73 -2.74 -1.85 11.26
C ILE A 73 -2.85 -2.31 9.79
N ASP A 74 -2.01 -3.26 9.40
CA ASP A 74 -2.01 -3.89 8.09
C ASP A 74 -3.34 -4.60 7.82
N SER A 75 -3.84 -5.40 8.76
CA SER A 75 -5.14 -6.06 8.63
C SER A 75 -6.27 -5.06 8.43
N LYS A 76 -6.29 -3.97 9.21
CA LYS A 76 -7.33 -2.94 9.09
C LYS A 76 -7.27 -2.18 7.77
N LEU A 77 -6.06 -1.85 7.29
CA LEU A 77 -5.87 -1.24 5.98
C LEU A 77 -6.38 -2.16 4.86
N LEU A 78 -6.04 -3.45 4.91
CA LEU A 78 -6.47 -4.44 3.94
C LEU A 78 -7.99 -4.64 3.94
N GLU A 79 -8.59 -4.79 5.11
CA GLU A 79 -10.06 -4.90 5.28
C GLU A 79 -10.76 -3.69 4.67
N THR A 80 -10.34 -2.48 5.03
CA THR A 80 -10.95 -1.23 4.55
C THR A 80 -10.89 -1.12 3.02
N LEU A 81 -9.71 -1.39 2.42
CA LEU A 81 -9.59 -1.35 0.96
C LEU A 81 -10.42 -2.46 0.29
N THR A 82 -10.46 -3.65 0.88
CA THR A 82 -11.20 -4.80 0.31
C THR A 82 -12.69 -4.52 0.30
N GLU A 83 -13.24 -4.00 1.40
CA GLU A 83 -14.64 -3.57 1.47
C GLU A 83 -14.95 -2.52 0.40
N GLN A 84 -14.11 -1.50 0.25
CA GLN A 84 -14.28 -0.48 -0.79
C GLN A 84 -14.29 -1.11 -2.19
N GLN A 85 -13.32 -1.98 -2.49
CA GLN A 85 -13.19 -2.60 -3.81
C GLN A 85 -14.35 -3.54 -4.15
N VAL A 86 -14.93 -4.20 -3.15
CA VAL A 86 -16.12 -5.06 -3.33
C VAL A 86 -17.38 -4.20 -3.50
N VAL A 87 -17.61 -3.25 -2.59
CA VAL A 87 -18.87 -2.48 -2.53
C VAL A 87 -18.96 -1.46 -3.65
N GLU A 88 -17.89 -0.71 -3.89
CA GLU A 88 -17.87 0.36 -4.89
C GLU A 88 -17.37 -0.16 -6.25
N GLY A 89 -16.41 -1.08 -6.23
CA GLY A 89 -15.75 -1.58 -7.44
C GLY A 89 -16.34 -2.86 -8.02
N GLY A 90 -17.21 -3.57 -7.30
CA GLY A 90 -17.81 -4.83 -7.76
C GLY A 90 -16.82 -5.99 -7.89
N ALA A 91 -15.65 -5.90 -7.24
CA ALA A 91 -14.62 -6.93 -7.31
C ALA A 91 -15.09 -8.23 -6.61
N LYS A 92 -14.77 -9.37 -7.22
CA LYS A 92 -15.03 -10.72 -6.67
C LYS A 92 -13.74 -11.43 -6.26
N GLU A 93 -12.62 -10.95 -6.80
CA GLU A 93 -11.28 -11.45 -6.52
C GLU A 93 -10.34 -10.27 -6.32
N GLN A 94 -9.39 -10.41 -5.40
CA GLN A 94 -8.37 -9.41 -5.13
C GLN A 94 -6.98 -10.06 -5.22
N TRP A 95 -6.10 -9.43 -5.98
CA TRP A 95 -4.71 -9.86 -6.13
C TRP A 95 -3.78 -8.91 -5.39
N VAL A 96 -2.67 -9.47 -4.89
CA VAL A 96 -1.60 -8.75 -4.19
C VAL A 96 -0.29 -8.96 -4.94
#